data_AF-A0AAX3QKP2-F1
#
_entry.id   AF-A0AAX3QKP2-F1
#
_cell.length_a   1.000
_cell.length_b   1.000
_cell.length_c   1.000
_cell.angle_alpha   90.00
_cell.angle_beta   90.00
_cell.angle_gamma   90.00
#
_symmetry.space_group_name_H-M   'P 1'
#
loop_
_entity.id
_entity.type
_entity.pdbx_description
1 polymer ?
#
loop_
_entity_poly.entity_id
_entity_poly.type
_entity_poly.pdbx_seq_one_letter_code
_entity_poly.pdbx_strand_id
1 'polypeptide(L)'
;MRVTRPPNPAGLYVAELKVDGIVKQAKSSFFPKDWNRVQVVDSMKEAYTNLVQIAPNKYVEQTSSGFKVEMIIENGEITTAYPKYTRR
;
A
#
# COMPACT_ATOMS: atom_id res chain seq x y z
N MET A 1 14.61 7.78 5.41
CA MET A 1 13.19 7.64 5.82
C MET A 1 13.09 7.68 7.33
N ARG A 2 11.95 8.11 7.90
CA ARG A 2 11.69 8.06 9.33
C ARG A 2 10.38 7.30 9.58
N VAL A 3 10.42 6.19 10.33
CA VAL A 3 9.20 5.47 10.72
C VAL A 3 8.42 6.34 11.72
N THR A 4 7.14 6.58 11.45
CA THR A 4 6.24 7.38 12.30
C THR A 4 5.11 6.56 12.91
N ARG A 5 4.86 5.35 12.39
CA ARG A 5 4.03 4.34 13.06
C ARG A 5 4.71 2.97 12.95
N PRO A 6 4.84 2.23 14.06
CA PRO A 6 5.46 0.91 14.05
C PRO A 6 4.62 -0.09 13.23
N PRO A 7 5.17 -1.28 12.92
CA PRO A 7 4.41 -2.35 12.28
C PRO A 7 3.11 -2.67 13.04
N ASN A 8 1.99 -2.77 12.32
CA ASN A 8 0.73 -3.29 12.85
C ASN A 8 0.74 -4.83 12.85
N PRO A 9 -0.33 -5.53 13.30
CA PRO A 9 -0.36 -7.00 13.30
C PRO A 9 -0.16 -7.66 11.93
N ALA A 10 -0.43 -6.94 10.84
CA ALA A 10 -0.18 -7.38 9.47
C ALA A 10 1.22 -6.97 8.95
N GLY A 11 2.08 -6.43 9.81
CA GLY A 11 3.44 -6.00 9.48
C GLY A 11 3.55 -4.65 8.76
N LEU A 12 2.44 -4.00 8.42
CA LEU A 12 2.46 -2.70 7.73
C LEU A 12 2.97 -1.61 8.65
N TYR A 13 3.77 -0.69 8.14
CA TYR A 13 4.24 0.47 8.91
C TYR A 13 4.05 1.78 8.14
N VAL A 14 4.14 2.91 8.83
CA VAL A 14 4.08 4.24 8.22
C VAL A 14 5.42 4.93 8.38
N ALA A 15 5.92 5.51 7.29
CA ALA A 15 7.14 6.31 7.32
C ALA A 15 6.99 7.61 6.53
N GLU A 16 7.73 8.61 6.98
CA GLU A 16 8.00 9.84 6.25
C GLU A 16 9.20 9.62 5.33
N LEU A 17 9.04 10.05 4.08
CA LEU A 17 10.07 9.97 3.06
C LEU A 17 10.58 11.37 2.72
N LYS A 18 11.86 11.42 2.40
CA LYS A 18 12.53 12.58 1.81
C LYS A 18 12.96 12.15 0.41
N VAL A 19 12.48 12.84 -0.61
CA VAL A 19 12.83 12.60 -2.02
C VAL A 19 13.55 13.86 -2.50
N ASP A 20 14.77 13.72 -3.02
CA ASP A 20 15.61 14.83 -3.50
C ASP A 20 15.74 16.00 -2.51
N GLY A 21 15.82 15.68 -1.22
CA GLY A 21 15.94 16.71 -0.18
C GLY A 21 14.61 17.31 0.29
N ILE A 22 13.48 16.98 -0.33
CA ILE A 22 12.14 17.48 0.03
C ILE A 22 11.38 16.43 0.82
N VAL A 23 10.90 16.79 2.01
CA VAL A 23 10.06 15.90 2.83
C VAL A 23 8.67 15.82 2.23
N LYS A 24 8.20 14.60 1.95
CA LYS A 24 6.86 14.36 1.45
C LYS A 24 5.85 14.66 2.57
N GLN A 25 4.91 15.56 2.31
CA GLN A 25 3.89 15.94 3.30
C GLN A 25 2.94 14.78 3.61
N ALA A 26 2.62 13.96 2.61
CA ALA A 26 1.74 12.81 2.78
C ALA A 26 2.46 11.63 3.43
N LYS A 27 1.85 11.08 4.49
CA LYS A 27 2.32 9.87 5.16
C LYS A 27 2.19 8.68 4.22
N SER A 28 3.27 7.92 4.06
CA SER A 28 3.30 6.74 3.19
C SER A 28 3.23 5.47 4.03
N SER A 29 2.42 4.51 3.60
CA SER A 29 2.29 3.20 4.22
C SER A 29 3.10 2.18 3.42
N PHE A 30 3.75 1.26 4.10
CA PHE A 30 4.69 0.31 3.50
C PHE A 30 4.32 -1.12 3.85
N PHE A 31 4.65 -2.04 2.94
CA PHE A 31 4.55 -3.48 3.13
C PHE A 31 5.46 -3.93 4.28
N PRO A 32 5.26 -5.14 4.84
CA PRO A 32 6.15 -5.66 5.87
C PRO A 32 7.60 -5.62 5.42
N LYS A 33 8.50 -5.22 6.33
CA LYS A 33 9.92 -4.98 6.00
C LYS A 33 10.61 -6.26 5.48
N ASP A 34 10.13 -7.41 5.91
CA ASP A 34 10.73 -8.72 5.61
C ASP A 34 10.15 -9.34 4.33
N TRP A 35 9.22 -8.65 3.65
CA TRP A 35 8.67 -9.12 2.39
C TRP A 35 9.62 -8.93 1.23
N ASN A 36 9.74 -9.96 0.41
CA ASN A 36 10.44 -9.90 -0.86
C ASN A 36 9.54 -9.37 -1.99
N ARG A 37 10.14 -9.11 -3.16
CA ARG A 37 9.43 -8.58 -4.34
C ARG A 37 8.27 -9.47 -4.79
N VAL A 38 8.41 -10.79 -4.70
CA VAL A 38 7.38 -11.74 -5.14
C VAL A 38 6.14 -11.60 -4.25
N GLN A 39 6.32 -11.58 -2.93
CA GLN A 39 5.22 -11.41 -1.97
C GLN A 39 4.47 -10.09 -2.16
N VAL A 40 5.21 -9.00 -2.41
CA VAL A 40 4.60 -7.70 -2.72
C VAL A 40 3.74 -7.78 -3.98
N VAL A 41 4.29 -8.28 -5.08
CA VAL A 41 3.59 -8.38 -6.37
C VAL A 41 2.37 -9.30 -6.26
N ASP A 42 2.50 -10.43 -5.57
CA ASP A 42 1.40 -11.38 -5.41
C ASP A 42 0.26 -10.80 -4.57
N SER A 43 0.56 -10.04 -3.52
CA SER A 43 -0.48 -9.32 -2.75
C SER A 43 -1.22 -8.27 -3.60
N MET A 44 -0.51 -7.61 -4.53
CA MET A 44 -1.13 -6.69 -5.47
C MET A 44 -2.00 -7.43 -6.49
N LYS A 45 -1.55 -8.56 -7.04
CA LYS A 45 -2.35 -9.39 -7.95
C LYS A 45 -3.61 -9.94 -7.27
N GLU A 46 -3.49 -10.39 -6.02
CA GLU A 46 -4.61 -10.86 -5.22
C GLU A 46 -5.67 -9.76 -5.07
N ALA A 47 -5.24 -8.57 -4.63
CA ALA A 47 -6.14 -7.43 -4.51
C ALA A 47 -6.73 -7.00 -5.86
N TYR A 48 -5.94 -7.05 -6.95
CA TYR A 48 -6.38 -6.70 -8.30
C TYR A 48 -7.51 -7.59 -8.82
N THR A 49 -7.49 -8.87 -8.44
CA THR A 49 -8.49 -9.84 -8.90
C THR A 49 -9.89 -9.55 -8.33
N ASN A 50 -9.97 -8.91 -7.17
CA ASN A 50 -11.21 -8.73 -6.40
C ASN A 50 -11.54 -7.25 -6.11
N LEU A 51 -10.99 -6.31 -6.89
CA LEU A 51 -11.07 -4.87 -6.61
C LEU A 51 -12.50 -4.34 -6.47
N VAL A 52 -12.73 -3.53 -5.43
CA VAL A 52 -13.91 -2.70 -5.31
C VAL A 52 -13.56 -1.24 -5.59
N GLN A 53 -14.30 -0.60 -6.49
CA GLN A 53 -14.15 0.82 -6.76
C GLN A 53 -14.70 1.65 -5.60
N ILE A 54 -13.89 2.60 -5.10
CA ILE A 54 -14.28 3.50 -3.99
C ILE A 54 -14.30 4.97 -4.39
N ALA A 55 -13.66 5.33 -5.51
CA ALA A 55 -13.75 6.65 -6.14
C ALA A 55 -13.37 6.52 -7.63
N PRO A 56 -13.53 7.58 -8.45
CA PRO A 56 -13.02 7.59 -9.82
C PRO A 56 -11.54 7.17 -9.85
N ASN A 57 -11.20 6.20 -10.69
CA ASN A 57 -9.87 5.59 -10.84
C ASN A 57 -9.28 4.96 -9.57
N LYS A 58 -10.02 4.88 -8.46
CA LYS A 58 -9.51 4.45 -7.16
C LYS A 58 -10.21 3.21 -6.67
N TYR A 59 -9.42 2.20 -6.37
CA TYR A 59 -9.87 0.87 -6.00
C TYR A 59 -9.22 0.43 -4.70
N VAL A 60 -9.88 -0.45 -3.96
CA VAL A 60 -9.33 -1.02 -2.75
C VAL A 60 -9.80 -2.46 -2.62
N GLU A 61 -8.94 -3.33 -2.10
CA GLU A 61 -9.36 -4.67 -1.68
C GLU A 61 -8.52 -5.20 -0.53
N GLN A 62 -9.09 -6.09 0.27
CA GLN A 62 -8.41 -6.80 1.35
C GLN A 62 -7.66 -8.02 0.81
N THR A 63 -6.41 -8.16 1.22
CA THR A 63 -5.59 -9.34 0.96
C THR A 63 -5.79 -10.39 2.06
N SER A 64 -5.51 -11.65 1.71
CA SER A 64 -5.37 -12.79 2.61
C SER A 64 -4.36 -12.53 3.73
N SER A 65 -3.37 -11.66 3.49
CA SER A 65 -2.39 -11.19 4.47
C SER A 65 -2.94 -10.21 5.50
N GLY A 66 -4.24 -9.91 5.47
CA GLY A 66 -4.95 -9.20 6.55
C GLY A 66 -4.89 -7.68 6.47
N PHE A 67 -4.44 -7.13 5.34
CA PHE A 67 -4.44 -5.69 5.08
C PHE A 67 -5.03 -5.35 3.71
N LYS A 68 -5.47 -4.10 3.55
CA LYS A 68 -6.02 -3.61 2.28
C LYS A 68 -4.93 -3.06 1.38
N VAL A 69 -5.03 -3.28 0.08
CA VAL A 69 -4.24 -2.60 -0.95
C VAL A 69 -5.14 -1.59 -1.64
N GLU A 70 -4.68 -0.34 -1.71
CA GLU A 70 -5.35 0.73 -2.44
C GLU A 70 -4.60 0.95 -3.76
N MET A 71 -5.35 1.02 -4.86
CA MET A 71 -4.81 1.14 -6.21
C MET A 71 -5.43 2.31 -6.94
N ILE A 72 -4.62 2.93 -7.82
CA ILE A 72 -5.08 3.87 -8.83
C ILE A 72 -4.90 3.19 -10.19
N ILE A 73 -5.99 3.13 -10.94
CA ILE A 73 -6.04 2.52 -12.28
C ILE A 73 -6.48 3.60 -13.27
N GLU A 74 -5.62 3.90 -14.24
CA GLU A 74 -5.86 4.88 -15.29
C GLU A 74 -5.65 4.20 -16.64
N ASN A 75 -6.59 4.40 -17.58
CA ASN A 75 -6.53 3.78 -18.91
C ASN A 75 -6.35 2.25 -18.90
N GLY A 76 -6.85 1.57 -17.86
CA GLY A 76 -6.73 0.12 -17.69
C GLY A 76 -5.39 -0.35 -17.11
N GLU A 77 -4.48 0.57 -16.75
CA GLU A 77 -3.18 0.26 -16.15
C GLU A 77 -3.09 0.71 -14.69
N ILE A 78 -2.40 -0.08 -13.87
CA ILE A 78 -2.12 0.28 -12.47
C ILE A 78 -1.01 1.32 -12.46
N THR A 79 -1.33 2.57 -12.11
CA THR A 79 -0.33 3.64 -11.97
C THR A 79 0.22 3.71 -10.55
N THR A 80 -0.58 3.31 -9.56
CA THR A 80 -0.20 3.33 -8.14
C THR A 80 -0.81 2.13 -7.42
N ALA A 81 -0.04 1.45 -6.56
CA ALA A 81 -0.55 0.44 -5.63
C ALA A 81 0.24 0.49 -4.32
N TYR A 82 -0.44 0.59 -3.18
CA TYR A 82 0.20 0.60 -1.87
C TYR A 82 -0.68 -0.04 -0.79
N PRO A 83 -0.08 -0.57 0.28
CA PRO A 83 -0.85 -1.13 1.37
C PRO A 83 -1.42 0.00 2.22
N LYS A 84 -2.65 -0.15 2.70
CA LYS A 84 -3.32 0.82 3.55
C LYS A 84 -3.08 0.45 5.01
N TYR A 85 -2.25 1.24 5.69
CA TYR A 85 -2.04 1.07 7.12
C TYR A 85 -3.35 1.36 7.88
N THR A 86 -3.86 0.35 8.58
CA THR A 86 -4.97 0.48 9.54
C THR A 86 -4.44 0.29 10.96
N ARG A 87 -4.88 1.18 11.86
CA ARG A 87 -4.86 0.92 13.30
C ARG A 87 -6.11 0.07 13.53
N ARG A 88 -6.00 -1.23 13.78
CA ARG A 88 -7.15 -1.96 14.32
C ARG A 88 -7.49 -1.39 15.70
#